data_AF-A0A8S3TDC2-F1
#
_entry.id   AF-A0A8S3TDC2-F1
#
_cell.length_a   1.000
_cell.length_b   1.000
_cell.length_c   1.000
_cell.angle_alpha   90.00
_cell.angle_beta   90.00
_cell.angle_gamma   90.00
#
_symmetry.space_group_name_H-M   'P 1'
#
loop_
_entity.id
_entity.type
_entity.pdbx_description
1 polymer ?
#
loop_
_entity_poly.entity_id
_entity_poly.type
_entity_poly.pdbx_seq_one_letter_code
_entity_poly.pdbx_strand_id
1 'polypeptide(L)'
;MELAWNSWNSYDTGPHRDLVGELAAAVQETTDLRFGLYHSLFEWFNPLFLKDKENNFTTQDFVKMKSMPELYELVNRYKPEVIWSDGSGEAPDSYWMSKEFIAWLYNDSPVKDTVVVNDRWGRGDICRHGGYLTCNDRYNPKALQNRKFENPMTIEKPLGIRRKQT
;
A
#
# COMPACT_ATOMS: atom_id res chain seq x y z
N MET A 1 -13.16 23.06 4.89
CA MET A 1 -14.35 22.31 4.45
C MET A 1 -13.94 20.85 4.46
N GLU A 2 -14.17 20.20 5.59
CA GLU A 2 -13.78 18.83 5.87
C GLU A 2 -14.70 17.91 5.06
N LEU A 3 -14.14 17.27 4.04
CA LEU A 3 -14.90 16.36 3.19
C LEU A 3 -15.29 15.16 4.05
N ALA A 4 -16.60 14.96 4.24
CA ALA A 4 -17.23 13.89 5.03
C ALA A 4 -16.87 12.44 4.61
N TRP A 5 -15.91 12.26 3.70
CA TRP A 5 -15.36 10.97 3.28
C TRP A 5 -14.25 10.45 4.20
N ASN A 6 -13.75 11.28 5.13
CA ASN A 6 -12.66 10.90 6.03
C ASN A 6 -13.08 10.10 7.27
N SER A 7 -14.38 9.98 7.55
CA SER A 7 -14.87 9.34 8.79
C SER A 7 -15.03 7.81 8.69
N TRP A 8 -14.37 7.13 7.75
CA TRP A 8 -14.33 5.65 7.73
C TRP A 8 -12.93 5.12 8.06
N ASN A 9 -12.57 5.27 9.33
CA ASN A 9 -11.30 4.80 9.89
C ASN A 9 -11.56 4.21 11.30
N SER A 10 -10.59 3.48 11.86
CA SER A 10 -10.75 2.80 13.15
C SER A 10 -10.84 3.72 14.38
N TYR A 11 -10.53 4.99 14.21
CA TYR A 11 -10.58 5.99 15.27
C TYR A 11 -11.97 6.64 15.35
N ASP A 12 -12.51 7.09 14.21
CA ASP A 12 -13.85 7.68 14.14
C ASP A 12 -14.94 6.60 14.21
N THR A 13 -14.64 5.38 13.72
CA THR A 13 -15.59 4.26 13.69
C THR A 13 -15.06 3.04 14.42
N GLY A 14 -15.95 2.33 15.12
CA GLY A 14 -15.65 1.03 15.70
C GLY A 14 -14.68 1.10 16.89
N PRO A 15 -13.43 0.63 16.79
CA PRO A 15 -12.53 0.47 17.95
C PRO A 15 -12.16 1.75 18.69
N HIS A 16 -12.33 2.93 18.07
CA HIS A 16 -11.92 4.24 18.61
C HIS A 16 -10.44 4.31 18.98
N ARG A 17 -9.59 3.69 18.14
CA ARG A 17 -8.15 3.55 18.37
C ARG A 17 -7.37 3.71 17.08
N ASP A 18 -6.17 4.26 17.20
CA ASP A 18 -5.17 4.26 16.14
C ASP A 18 -4.47 2.90 16.11
N LEU A 19 -5.10 1.93 15.48
CA LEU A 19 -4.59 0.56 15.43
C LEU A 19 -3.23 0.46 14.74
N VAL A 20 -2.98 1.32 13.75
CA VAL A 20 -1.70 1.35 13.03
C VAL A 20 -0.61 1.92 13.93
N GLY A 21 -0.86 3.08 14.55
CA GLY A 21 0.09 3.73 15.45
C GLY A 21 0.43 2.87 16.67
N GLU A 22 -0.57 2.25 17.29
CA GLU A 22 -0.36 1.38 18.44
C GLU A 22 0.45 0.12 18.08
N LEU A 23 0.17 -0.50 16.92
CA LEU A 23 0.95 -1.66 16.46
C LEU A 23 2.38 -1.26 16.05
N ALA A 24 2.53 -0.12 15.36
CA ALA A 24 3.83 0.40 14.98
C ALA A 24 4.70 0.66 16.21
N ALA A 25 4.17 1.36 17.22
CA ALA A 25 4.85 1.61 18.48
C ALA A 25 5.23 0.31 19.19
N ALA A 26 4.29 -0.64 19.32
CA ALA A 26 4.59 -1.93 19.94
C ALA A 26 5.73 -2.68 19.22
N VAL A 27 5.72 -2.73 17.89
CA VAL A 27 6.78 -3.40 17.11
C VAL A 27 8.11 -2.66 17.25
N GLN A 28 8.13 -1.35 17.06
CA GLN A 28 9.34 -0.54 17.01
C GLN A 28 10.00 -0.36 18.40
N GLU A 29 9.22 -0.27 19.47
CA GLU A 29 9.73 0.00 20.82
C GLU A 29 10.11 -1.27 21.58
N THR A 30 9.50 -2.42 21.24
CA THR A 30 9.64 -3.64 22.04
C THR A 30 10.33 -4.80 21.31
N THR A 31 10.67 -4.64 20.04
CA THR A 31 11.26 -5.71 19.21
C THR A 31 12.34 -5.17 18.27
N ASP A 32 13.16 -6.08 17.72
CA ASP A 32 14.10 -5.78 16.64
C ASP A 32 13.49 -5.95 15.24
N LEU A 33 12.16 -6.13 15.15
CA LEU A 33 11.47 -6.31 13.86
C LEU A 33 11.33 -4.98 13.11
N ARG A 34 11.42 -5.05 11.78
CA ARG A 34 11.10 -3.91 10.91
C ARG A 34 9.60 -3.85 10.68
N PHE A 35 9.01 -2.67 10.89
CA PHE A 35 7.58 -2.45 10.68
C PHE A 35 7.31 -2.01 9.23
N GLY A 36 6.31 -2.63 8.59
CA GLY A 36 5.90 -2.32 7.23
C GLY A 36 4.39 -2.11 7.14
N LEU A 37 3.94 -1.38 6.13
CA LEU A 37 2.53 -1.11 5.89
C LEU A 37 2.09 -1.60 4.51
N TYR A 38 0.94 -2.26 4.50
CA TYR A 38 0.18 -2.56 3.28
C TYR A 38 -0.79 -1.42 3.00
N HIS A 39 -0.89 -1.00 1.73
CA HIS A 39 -1.84 0.01 1.27
C HIS A 39 -2.50 -0.42 -0.05
N SER A 40 -3.83 -0.43 -0.09
CA SER A 40 -4.59 -0.61 -1.33
C SER A 40 -4.65 0.72 -2.07
N LEU A 41 -4.09 0.81 -3.28
CA LEU A 41 -4.09 2.06 -4.04
C LEU A 41 -5.49 2.48 -4.47
N PHE A 42 -6.41 1.53 -4.68
CA PHE A 42 -7.81 1.78 -5.03
C PHE A 42 -8.77 1.53 -3.86
N GLU A 43 -9.99 2.07 -3.98
CA GLU A 43 -11.11 1.82 -3.07
C GLU A 43 -12.38 1.44 -3.87
N TRP A 44 -13.03 0.31 -3.53
CA TRP A 44 -14.17 -0.23 -4.30
C TRP A 44 -15.34 0.74 -4.47
N PHE A 45 -15.65 1.52 -3.44
CA PHE A 45 -16.89 2.29 -3.36
C PHE A 45 -16.65 3.81 -3.26
N ASN A 46 -15.40 4.25 -3.39
CA ASN A 46 -15.10 5.68 -3.33
C ASN A 46 -15.62 6.37 -4.61
N PRO A 47 -16.51 7.37 -4.52
CA PRO A 47 -17.07 7.99 -5.71
C PRO A 47 -16.04 8.69 -6.59
N LEU A 48 -14.95 9.20 -6.01
CA LEU A 48 -13.87 9.78 -6.81
C LEU A 48 -13.17 8.70 -7.64
N PHE A 49 -12.91 7.52 -7.05
CA PHE A 49 -12.30 6.41 -7.78
C PHE A 49 -13.22 5.92 -8.89
N LEU A 50 -14.52 5.76 -8.60
CA LEU A 50 -15.52 5.35 -9.58
C LEU A 50 -15.64 6.37 -10.73
N LYS A 51 -15.61 7.67 -10.42
CA LYS A 51 -15.62 8.75 -11.41
C LYS A 51 -14.37 8.73 -12.29
N ASP A 52 -13.18 8.62 -11.70
CA ASP A 52 -11.93 8.53 -12.45
C ASP A 52 -11.91 7.28 -13.33
N LYS A 53 -12.41 6.15 -12.83
CA LYS A 53 -12.56 4.89 -13.58
C LYS A 53 -13.53 5.02 -14.75
N GLU A 54 -14.70 5.62 -14.55
CA GLU A 54 -15.66 5.92 -15.63
C GLU A 54 -15.04 6.82 -16.71
N ASN A 55 -14.15 7.73 -16.29
CA ASN A 55 -13.38 8.60 -17.17
C ASN A 55 -12.06 7.97 -17.67
N ASN A 56 -11.96 6.64 -17.70
CA ASN A 56 -10.81 5.87 -18.19
C ASN A 56 -9.46 6.29 -17.56
N PHE A 57 -9.47 6.73 -16.31
CA PHE A 57 -8.29 7.19 -15.55
C PHE A 57 -7.55 8.37 -16.20
N THR A 58 -8.27 9.21 -16.97
CA THR A 58 -7.72 10.44 -17.57
C THR A 58 -7.74 11.64 -16.61
N THR A 59 -8.56 11.57 -15.57
CA THR A 59 -8.53 12.43 -14.38
C THR A 59 -7.86 11.68 -13.22
N GLN A 60 -7.44 12.41 -12.19
CA GLN A 60 -6.72 11.88 -11.02
C GLN A 60 -7.28 12.46 -9.72
N ASP A 61 -8.59 12.73 -9.69
CA ASP A 61 -9.28 13.37 -8.58
C ASP A 61 -9.13 12.51 -7.31
N PHE A 62 -9.35 11.20 -7.42
CA PHE A 62 -9.20 10.26 -6.31
C PHE A 62 -7.76 10.19 -5.80
N VAL A 63 -6.79 10.13 -6.71
CA VAL A 63 -5.38 10.00 -6.37
C VAL A 63 -4.90 11.24 -5.62
N LYS A 64 -5.27 12.44 -6.11
CA LYS A 64 -4.84 13.71 -5.51
C LYS A 64 -5.56 14.04 -4.21
N MET A 65 -6.82 13.65 -4.05
CA MET A 65 -7.63 14.02 -2.89
C MET A 65 -7.70 12.95 -1.79
N LYS A 66 -7.35 11.69 -2.10
CA LYS A 66 -7.50 10.57 -1.17
C LYS A 66 -6.23 9.72 -1.09
N SER A 67 -5.95 8.93 -2.12
CA SER A 67 -4.92 7.86 -2.07
C SER A 67 -3.51 8.38 -1.80
N MET A 68 -3.07 9.47 -2.47
CA MET A 68 -1.74 10.03 -2.23
C MET A 68 -1.61 10.72 -0.86
N PRO A 69 -2.49 11.67 -0.48
CA PRO A 69 -2.42 12.27 0.87
C PRO A 69 -2.31 11.23 1.99
N GLU A 70 -3.05 10.12 1.90
CA GLU A 70 -2.96 9.02 2.86
C GLU A 70 -1.59 8.36 2.87
N LEU A 71 -1.03 8.00 1.71
CA LEU A 71 0.32 7.42 1.65
C LEU A 71 1.39 8.35 2.26
N TYR A 72 1.31 9.65 1.98
CA TYR A 72 2.20 10.63 2.61
C TYR A 72 1.98 10.69 4.13
N GLU A 73 0.74 10.67 4.61
CA GLU A 73 0.44 10.63 6.05
C GLU A 73 1.02 9.36 6.70
N LEU A 74 0.78 8.18 6.12
CA LEU A 74 1.27 6.90 6.64
C LEU A 74 2.80 6.91 6.81
N VAL A 75 3.52 7.40 5.79
CA VAL A 75 4.98 7.49 5.82
C VAL A 75 5.46 8.46 6.90
N ASN A 76 4.89 9.67 6.94
CA ASN A 76 5.33 10.69 7.88
C ASN A 76 5.00 10.35 9.34
N ARG A 77 3.85 9.71 9.57
CA ARG A 77 3.33 9.43 10.91
C ARG A 77 3.93 8.16 11.51
N TYR A 78 3.99 7.07 10.73
CA TYR A 78 4.35 5.74 11.25
C TYR A 78 5.75 5.28 10.86
N LYS A 79 6.43 6.00 9.95
CA LYS A 79 7.80 5.73 9.51
C LYS A 79 8.04 4.23 9.19
N PRO A 80 7.24 3.62 8.32
CA PRO A 80 7.41 2.23 7.95
C PRO A 80 8.69 2.02 7.12
N GLU A 81 9.30 0.86 7.24
CA GLU A 81 10.45 0.43 6.43
C GLU A 81 10.04 -0.38 5.19
N VAL A 82 8.75 -0.69 5.05
CA VAL A 82 8.18 -1.26 3.84
C VAL A 82 6.87 -0.55 3.52
N ILE A 83 6.72 -0.05 2.29
CA ILE A 83 5.42 0.30 1.74
C ILE A 83 5.05 -0.75 0.69
N TRP A 84 4.07 -1.56 1.04
CA TRP A 84 3.57 -2.65 0.22
C TRP A 84 2.27 -2.21 -0.46
N SER A 85 2.33 -1.83 -1.73
CA SER A 85 1.14 -1.38 -2.46
C SER A 85 0.39 -2.57 -3.08
N ASP A 86 -0.93 -2.45 -3.25
CA ASP A 86 -1.72 -3.36 -4.09
C ASP A 86 -2.82 -2.64 -4.84
N GLY A 87 -3.51 -3.38 -5.71
CA GLY A 87 -4.77 -2.92 -6.30
C GLY A 87 -4.60 -1.84 -7.37
N SER A 88 -3.39 -1.69 -7.90
CA SER A 88 -3.03 -0.79 -8.99
C SER A 88 -3.41 -1.28 -10.39
N GLY A 89 -3.85 -2.54 -10.52
CA GLY A 89 -3.94 -3.23 -11.81
C GLY A 89 -4.89 -2.63 -12.84
N GLU A 90 -5.84 -1.79 -12.43
CA GLU A 90 -6.79 -1.16 -13.35
C GLU A 90 -6.20 0.02 -14.14
N ALA A 91 -5.19 0.72 -13.58
CA ALA A 91 -4.69 1.99 -14.10
C ALA A 91 -3.16 2.02 -14.15
N PRO A 92 -2.56 2.78 -15.09
CA PRO A 92 -1.10 2.91 -15.18
C PRO A 92 -0.51 3.66 -13.98
N ASP A 93 0.79 3.48 -13.75
CA ASP A 93 1.60 4.19 -12.76
C ASP A 93 1.47 5.72 -12.83
N SER A 94 1.25 6.26 -14.04
CA SER A 94 1.03 7.68 -14.28
C SER A 94 -0.27 8.19 -13.66
N TYR A 95 -1.34 7.38 -13.65
CA TYR A 95 -2.58 7.74 -12.97
C TYR A 95 -2.37 7.73 -11.45
N TRP A 96 -1.68 6.70 -10.93
CA TRP A 96 -1.38 6.56 -9.52
C TRP A 96 -0.33 7.53 -8.97
N MET A 97 0.26 8.40 -9.81
CA MET A 97 1.36 9.29 -9.40
C MET A 97 2.50 8.56 -8.67
N SER A 98 2.73 7.30 -9.06
CA SER A 98 3.61 6.42 -8.29
C SER A 98 5.07 6.81 -8.41
N LYS A 99 5.49 7.33 -9.57
CA LYS A 99 6.87 7.77 -9.77
C LYS A 99 7.19 8.97 -8.88
N GLU A 100 6.27 9.92 -8.78
CA GLU A 100 6.39 11.10 -7.94
C GLU A 100 6.45 10.71 -6.46
N PHE A 101 5.54 9.84 -6.01
CA PHE A 101 5.54 9.36 -4.64
C PHE A 101 6.82 8.59 -4.29
N ILE A 102 7.25 7.64 -5.14
CA ILE A 102 8.45 6.83 -4.89
C ILE A 102 9.72 7.70 -4.94
N ALA A 103 9.78 8.69 -5.84
CA ALA A 103 10.90 9.63 -5.88
C ALA A 103 10.99 10.43 -4.58
N TRP A 104 9.87 10.98 -4.09
CA TRP A 104 9.84 11.63 -2.79
C TRP A 104 10.22 10.66 -1.65
N LEU A 105 9.70 9.44 -1.71
CA LEU A 105 9.95 8.41 -0.69
C LEU A 105 11.44 8.14 -0.51
N TYR A 106 12.20 8.05 -1.61
CA TYR A 106 13.63 7.77 -1.58
C TYR A 106 14.54 8.99 -1.49
N ASN A 107 14.06 10.20 -1.76
CA ASN A 107 14.89 11.40 -1.72
C ASN A 107 14.68 12.22 -0.44
N ASP A 108 13.43 12.36 0.00
CA ASP A 108 13.02 13.42 0.93
C ASP A 108 12.29 12.90 2.18
N SER A 109 11.73 11.69 2.14
CA SER A 109 10.94 11.16 3.24
C SER A 109 11.77 10.90 4.52
N PRO A 110 11.14 10.84 5.71
CA PRO A 110 11.83 10.53 6.96
C PRO A 110 12.38 9.09 7.04
N VAL A 111 12.06 8.23 6.06
CA VAL A 111 12.47 6.81 6.00
C VAL A 111 13.30 6.48 4.76
N LYS A 112 13.74 7.51 4.03
CA LYS A 112 14.43 7.38 2.74
C LYS A 112 15.63 6.42 2.72
N ASP A 113 16.32 6.30 3.85
CA ASP A 113 17.55 5.49 3.96
C ASP A 113 17.27 4.00 4.19
N THR A 114 16.05 3.63 4.58
CA THR A 114 15.69 2.25 4.98
C THR A 114 14.50 1.68 4.24
N VAL A 115 13.57 2.52 3.77
CA VAL A 115 12.32 2.07 3.18
C VAL A 115 12.54 1.28 1.90
N VAL A 116 11.73 0.25 1.70
CA VAL A 116 11.64 -0.48 0.42
C VAL A 116 10.19 -0.58 -0.05
N VAL A 117 10.00 -0.73 -1.36
CA VAL A 117 8.68 -0.89 -1.97
C VAL A 117 8.62 -2.15 -2.83
N ASN A 118 7.45 -2.78 -2.90
CA ASN A 118 7.19 -3.89 -3.80
C ASN A 118 7.02 -3.41 -5.26
N ASP A 119 6.56 -4.29 -6.15
CA ASP A 119 6.43 -4.06 -7.59
C ASP A 119 5.00 -3.81 -8.09
N ARG A 120 4.09 -3.36 -7.21
CA ARG A 120 2.66 -3.26 -7.49
C ARG A 120 2.14 -1.82 -7.56
N TRP A 121 2.86 -0.96 -8.27
CA TRP A 121 2.59 0.49 -8.33
C TRP A 121 1.79 0.94 -9.56
N GLY A 122 1.50 0.03 -10.48
CA GLY A 122 0.80 0.39 -11.71
C GLY A 122 0.55 -0.81 -12.60
N ARG A 123 -0.42 -0.66 -13.50
CA ARG A 123 -0.66 -1.63 -14.57
C ARG A 123 0.57 -1.75 -15.46
N GLY A 124 1.21 -2.91 -15.39
CA GLY A 124 2.42 -3.22 -16.17
C GLY A 124 3.72 -3.16 -15.36
N ASP A 125 3.68 -2.77 -14.08
CA ASP A 125 4.88 -2.67 -13.24
C ASP A 125 5.25 -3.99 -12.56
N ILE A 126 4.25 -4.85 -12.33
CA ILE A 126 4.41 -6.13 -11.66
C ILE A 126 5.47 -6.98 -12.38
N CYS A 127 6.38 -7.54 -11.60
CA CYS A 127 7.55 -8.30 -12.02
C CYS A 127 8.58 -7.50 -12.84
N ARG A 128 8.50 -6.16 -12.86
CA ARG A 128 9.39 -5.29 -13.63
C ARG A 128 10.01 -4.17 -12.79
N HIS A 129 9.17 -3.40 -12.09
CA HIS A 129 9.55 -2.16 -11.41
C HIS A 129 9.19 -2.21 -9.92
N GLY A 130 10.19 -2.12 -9.04
CA GLY A 130 10.03 -2.19 -7.58
C GLY A 130 11.38 -2.41 -6.89
N GLY A 131 11.46 -2.13 -5.59
CA GLY A 131 12.65 -2.44 -4.78
C GLY A 131 12.89 -3.94 -4.67
N TYR A 132 11.80 -4.70 -4.62
CA TYR A 132 11.78 -6.15 -4.75
C TYR A 132 10.53 -6.59 -5.53
N LEU A 133 10.57 -7.81 -6.08
CA LEU A 133 9.51 -8.34 -6.93
C LEU A 133 8.56 -9.24 -6.16
N THR A 134 7.27 -9.11 -6.41
CA THR A 134 6.25 -10.05 -5.98
C THR A 134 5.71 -10.87 -7.15
N CYS A 135 5.73 -10.35 -8.39
CA CYS A 135 5.33 -11.00 -9.65
C CYS A 135 3.88 -11.55 -9.72
N ASN A 136 3.48 -12.44 -8.82
CA ASN A 136 2.11 -12.89 -8.63
C ASN A 136 1.85 -13.32 -7.18
N ASP A 137 0.60 -13.51 -6.81
CA ASP A 137 0.27 -14.02 -5.48
C ASP A 137 0.90 -15.40 -5.28
N ARG A 138 1.60 -15.58 -4.16
CA ARG A 138 2.33 -16.80 -3.80
C ARG A 138 3.49 -17.12 -4.74
N TYR A 139 4.16 -16.10 -5.27
CA TYR A 139 5.27 -16.27 -6.19
C TYR A 139 6.39 -17.14 -5.60
N ASN A 140 6.59 -18.29 -6.21
CA ASN A 140 7.67 -19.20 -5.87
C ASN A 140 8.41 -19.61 -7.15
N PRO A 141 9.55 -18.96 -7.47
CA PRO A 141 10.22 -19.15 -8.76
C PRO A 141 10.86 -20.52 -8.97
N LYS A 142 11.00 -21.34 -7.91
CA LYS A 142 11.69 -22.66 -7.94
C LYS A 142 13.13 -22.64 -8.47
N ALA A 143 13.70 -21.46 -8.70
CA ALA A 143 15.04 -21.24 -9.22
C ALA A 143 15.60 -19.92 -8.68
N LEU A 144 16.93 -19.81 -8.66
CA LEU A 144 17.62 -18.59 -8.24
C LEU A 144 17.19 -17.39 -9.10
N GLN A 145 16.89 -16.27 -8.45
CA GLN A 145 16.47 -15.03 -9.11
C GLN A 145 17.59 -14.01 -9.11
N ASN A 146 17.68 -13.24 -10.19
CA ASN A 146 18.64 -12.14 -10.33
C ASN A 146 18.22 -10.87 -9.56
N ARG A 147 16.94 -10.78 -9.20
CA ARG A 147 16.36 -9.67 -8.42
C ARG A 147 15.85 -10.21 -7.09
N LYS A 148 15.89 -9.37 -6.05
CA LYS A 148 15.23 -9.66 -4.77
C LYS A 148 13.74 -9.86 -5.02
N PHE A 149 13.15 -10.83 -4.35
CA PHE A 149 11.73 -11.12 -4.44
C PHE A 149 11.17 -11.48 -3.07
N GLU A 150 9.85 -11.33 -2.93
CA GLU A 150 9.09 -11.74 -1.76
C GLU A 150 7.98 -12.70 -2.19
N ASN A 151 7.73 -13.72 -1.38
CA ASN A 151 6.62 -14.65 -1.56
C ASN A 151 5.57 -14.41 -0.46
N PRO A 152 4.59 -13.51 -0.68
CA PRO A 152 3.47 -13.36 0.24
C PRO A 152 2.56 -14.59 0.12
N MET A 153 2.55 -15.42 1.16
CA MET A 153 1.74 -16.64 1.20
C MET A 153 0.80 -16.65 2.39
N THR A 154 -0.37 -17.23 2.17
CA THR A 154 -1.34 -17.49 3.23
C THR A 154 -1.05 -18.83 3.89
N ILE A 155 -1.33 -18.95 5.19
CA ILE A 155 -1.43 -20.26 5.85
C ILE A 155 -2.63 -21.04 5.26
N GLU A 156 -3.77 -20.36 5.03
CA GLU A 156 -5.00 -20.94 4.50
C GLU A 156 -5.63 -20.10 3.38
N LYS A 157 -6.56 -20.67 2.62
CA LYS A 157 -7.45 -19.88 1.76
C LYS A 157 -8.76 -19.63 2.50
N PRO A 158 -9.22 -18.36 2.65
CA PRO A 158 -8.75 -17.10 2.04
C PRO A 158 -7.79 -16.26 2.92
N LEU A 159 -7.30 -15.11 2.38
CA LEU A 159 -6.77 -14.01 3.19
C LEU A 159 -7.88 -13.46 4.11
N GLY A 160 -7.55 -13.15 5.36
CA GLY A 160 -8.50 -12.70 6.38
C GLY A 160 -8.99 -13.82 7.31
N ILE A 161 -9.77 -13.45 8.33
CA ILE A 161 -10.23 -14.41 9.35
C ILE A 161 -11.37 -15.27 8.78
N ARG A 162 -11.16 -16.59 8.76
CA ARG A 162 -12.22 -17.58 8.47
C ARG A 162 -12.63 -18.29 9.76
N ARG A 163 -13.88 -18.13 10.18
CA ARG A 163 -14.40 -18.71 11.44
C ARG A 163 -14.58 -20.24 11.43
N LYS A 164 -14.60 -20.88 10.26
CA LYS A 164 -14.77 -22.34 10.12
C LYS A 164 -13.68 -22.89 9.20
N GLN A 165 -12.82 -23.73 9.75
CA GLN A 165 -11.95 -24.64 8.99
C GLN A 165 -12.79 -25.84 8.54
N THR A 166 -12.64 -26.23 7.28
CA THR A 166 -13.16 -27.48 6.70
C THR A 166 -11.99 -28.24 6.11
#